data_AF-A0A420QY91-F1
#
_entry.id   AF-A0A420QY91-F1
#
_cell.length_a   1.000
_cell.length_b   1.000
_cell.length_c   1.000
_cell.angle_alpha   90.00
_cell.angle_beta   90.00
_cell.angle_gamma   90.00
#
_symmetry.space_group_name_H-M   'P 1'
#
loop_
_entity.id
_entity.type
_entity.pdbx_description
1 polymer ?
#
loop_
_entity_poly.entity_id
_entity_poly.type
_entity_poly.pdbx_seq_one_letter_code
_entity_poly.pdbx_strand_id
1 'polypeptide(L)'
;MLIDIVIHGDILCDKRALYEKLMSPEKLRLFTSRLQTAGARHGIEFSVTGKTGPSQPAHRLVALTLQTRGANVQSAFLDALFRGHFENGADIADEAWLMHVGRTEAKLEDSDMRAALLGPGLGKSLEDEVRTAAIAGVEAVPCVTVQKKFRVGGYQESDIFESLFDKIRRENR
;
A
#
# COMPACT_ATOMS: atom_id res chain seq x y z
N MET A 1 -1.58 3.65 7.32
CA MET A 1 -0.78 2.65 6.59
C MET A 1 -0.49 3.23 5.22
N LEU A 2 0.77 3.58 4.96
CA LEU A 2 1.20 4.11 3.67
C LEU A 2 1.52 2.92 2.74
N ILE A 3 0.73 2.76 1.68
CA ILE A 3 1.03 1.89 0.54
C ILE A 3 2.01 2.60 -0.39
N ASP A 4 3.29 2.66 -0.06
CA ASP A 4 4.22 3.24 -1.01
C ASP A 4 4.49 2.25 -2.17
N ILE A 5 3.66 2.33 -3.21
CA ILE A 5 3.97 1.91 -4.58
C ILE A 5 4.28 3.19 -5.36
N VAL A 6 5.25 4.00 -4.91
CA VAL A 6 5.68 5.17 -5.69
C VAL A 6 6.61 4.69 -6.79
N ILE A 7 6.00 4.40 -7.94
CA ILE A 7 6.66 4.61 -9.22
C ILE A 7 6.93 6.12 -9.30
N HIS A 8 8.19 6.52 -9.25
CA HIS A 8 8.56 7.91 -9.52
C HIS A 8 8.25 8.22 -10.99
N GLY A 9 7.08 8.81 -11.25
CA GLY A 9 6.66 9.32 -12.56
C GLY A 9 5.15 9.17 -12.81
N ASP A 10 4.56 10.18 -13.44
CA ASP A 10 3.13 10.22 -13.86
C ASP A 10 2.79 9.21 -14.99
N ILE A 11 3.65 8.22 -15.21
CA ILE A 11 3.61 7.38 -16.40
C ILE A 11 3.07 6.01 -16.03
N LEU A 12 1.85 5.77 -16.49
CA LEU A 12 1.28 4.44 -16.56
C LEU A 12 2.18 3.55 -17.43
N CYS A 13 2.70 2.46 -16.88
CA CYS A 13 3.58 1.53 -17.58
C CYS A 13 3.23 0.08 -17.29
N ASP A 14 3.66 -0.83 -18.17
CA ASP A 14 3.56 -2.27 -17.94
C ASP A 14 4.54 -2.69 -16.83
N LYS A 15 4.04 -3.42 -15.83
CA LYS A 15 4.83 -3.84 -14.65
C LYS A 15 6.02 -4.70 -15.04
N ARG A 16 5.83 -5.65 -15.96
CA ARG A 16 6.91 -6.54 -16.38
C ARG A 16 8.00 -5.77 -17.12
N ALA A 17 7.62 -4.94 -18.08
CA ALA A 17 8.57 -4.09 -18.82
C ALA A 17 9.33 -3.15 -17.88
N LEU A 18 8.67 -2.61 -16.86
CA LEU A 18 9.32 -1.81 -15.83
C LEU A 18 10.37 -2.61 -15.05
N TYR A 19 10.01 -3.79 -14.54
CA TYR A 19 10.95 -4.62 -13.78
C TYR A 19 12.13 -5.10 -14.64
N GLU A 20 11.89 -5.44 -15.91
CA GLU A 20 12.95 -5.80 -16.87
C GLU A 20 13.90 -4.64 -17.18
N LYS A 21 13.43 -3.39 -17.09
CA LYS A 21 14.28 -2.18 -17.19
C LYS A 21 15.10 -1.94 -15.93
N LEU A 22 14.54 -2.23 -14.75
CA LEU A 22 15.18 -1.99 -13.45
C LEU A 22 16.19 -3.07 -13.06
N MET A 23 16.02 -4.29 -13.56
CA MET A 23 16.77 -5.47 -13.10
C MET A 23 17.21 -6.35 -14.27
N SER A 24 18.37 -7.00 -14.15
CA SER A 24 18.75 -8.04 -15.12
C SER A 24 17.77 -9.21 -15.08
N PRO A 25 17.64 -10.00 -16.17
CA PRO A 25 16.72 -11.14 -16.22
C PRO A 25 16.92 -12.15 -15.07
N GLU A 26 18.17 -12.37 -14.66
CA GLU A 26 18.50 -13.23 -13.52
C GLU A 26 18.01 -12.65 -12.19
N LYS A 27 18.25 -11.35 -11.95
CA LYS A 27 17.76 -10.66 -10.75
C LYS A 27 16.24 -10.66 -10.68
N LEU A 28 15.56 -10.44 -11.80
CA LEU A 28 14.10 -10.47 -11.87
C LEU A 28 13.55 -11.87 -11.55
N ARG A 29 14.17 -12.93 -12.09
CA ARG A 29 13.81 -14.31 -11.75
C ARG A 29 13.96 -14.60 -10.26
N LEU A 30 15.08 -14.21 -9.66
CA LEU A 30 15.33 -14.42 -8.23
C LEU A 30 14.36 -13.61 -7.36
N PHE A 31 14.13 -12.33 -7.71
CA PHE A 31 13.16 -11.47 -7.04
C PHE A 31 11.76 -12.09 -7.07
N THR A 32 11.28 -12.48 -8.25
CA THR A 32 9.95 -13.08 -8.43
C THR A 32 9.85 -14.40 -7.65
N SER A 33 10.87 -15.26 -7.70
CA SER A 33 10.88 -16.53 -6.95
C SER A 33 10.80 -16.32 -5.43
N ARG A 34 11.52 -15.32 -4.89
CA ARG A 34 11.45 -14.95 -3.47
C ARG A 34 10.06 -14.43 -3.09
N LEU A 35 9.48 -13.60 -3.95
CA LEU A 35 8.16 -13.04 -3.76
C LEU A 35 7.08 -14.14 -3.76
N GLN A 36 7.14 -15.08 -4.70
CA GLN A 36 6.24 -16.25 -4.74
C GLN A 36 6.36 -17.10 -3.47
N THR A 37 7.58 -17.42 -3.05
CA THR A 37 7.81 -18.22 -1.84
C THR A 37 7.25 -17.54 -0.59
N ALA A 38 7.40 -16.21 -0.48
CA ALA A 38 6.88 -15.44 0.63
C ALA A 38 5.34 -15.37 0.60
N GLY A 39 4.74 -15.10 -0.56
CA GLY A 39 3.29 -15.01 -0.74
C GLY A 39 2.56 -16.32 -0.52
N ALA A 40 3.12 -17.44 -0.98
CA ALA A 40 2.50 -18.77 -0.87
C ALA A 40 2.18 -19.17 0.59
N ARG A 41 2.99 -18.71 1.57
CA ARG A 41 2.74 -18.97 3.01
C ARG A 41 1.45 -18.32 3.52
N HIS A 42 1.01 -17.27 2.83
CA HIS A 42 -0.17 -16.46 3.16
C HIS A 42 -1.29 -16.61 2.13
N GLY A 43 -1.15 -17.55 1.18
CA GLY A 43 -2.11 -17.74 0.09
C GLY A 43 -2.16 -16.61 -0.93
N ILE A 44 -1.07 -15.85 -1.06
CA ILE A 44 -0.94 -14.73 -2.01
C ILE A 44 -0.17 -15.18 -3.24
N GLU A 45 -0.79 -15.08 -4.42
CA GLU A 45 -0.18 -15.43 -5.70
C GLU A 45 0.29 -14.16 -6.42
N PHE A 46 1.48 -13.68 -6.07
CA PHE A 46 2.01 -12.46 -6.65
C PHE A 46 2.15 -12.52 -8.17
N SER A 47 1.89 -11.41 -8.85
CA SER A 47 1.93 -11.27 -10.29
C SER A 47 2.54 -9.94 -10.71
N VAL A 48 3.47 -10.03 -11.65
CA VAL A 48 4.09 -8.88 -12.32
C VAL A 48 3.36 -8.51 -13.62
N THR A 49 2.17 -9.06 -13.87
CA THR A 49 1.36 -8.75 -15.07
C THR A 49 0.51 -7.51 -14.87
N GLY A 50 0.19 -6.80 -15.95
CA GLY A 50 -0.69 -5.63 -15.91
C GLY A 50 0.07 -4.34 -15.70
N LYS A 51 -0.66 -3.25 -15.46
CA LYS A 51 -0.08 -1.92 -15.43
C LYS A 51 0.20 -1.44 -14.01
N THR A 52 1.10 -0.47 -13.90
CA THR A 52 1.39 0.27 -12.68
C THR A 52 1.56 1.74 -13.00
N GLY A 53 1.15 2.58 -12.07
CA GLY A 53 1.18 4.03 -12.19
C GLY A 53 1.11 4.69 -10.80
N PRO A 54 0.75 5.98 -10.74
CA PRO A 54 0.63 6.72 -9.50
C PRO A 54 -0.36 6.06 -8.51
N SER A 55 0.07 5.79 -7.28
CA SER A 55 -0.79 5.18 -6.23
C SER A 55 -1.63 6.22 -5.46
N GLN A 56 -1.35 7.51 -5.64
CA GLN A 56 -1.99 8.62 -4.92
C GLN A 56 -3.54 8.58 -5.01
N PRO A 57 -4.17 8.28 -6.16
CA PRO A 57 -5.62 8.10 -6.24
C PRO A 57 -6.15 7.02 -5.29
N ALA A 58 -5.49 5.85 -5.23
CA ALA A 58 -5.86 4.77 -4.32
C ALA A 58 -5.71 5.20 -2.85
N HIS A 59 -4.63 5.90 -2.50
CA HIS A 59 -4.45 6.44 -1.15
C HIS A 59 -5.56 7.41 -0.73
N ARG A 60 -6.02 8.28 -1.63
CA ARG A 60 -7.13 9.21 -1.36
C ARG A 60 -8.39 8.45 -1.00
N LEU A 61 -8.71 7.38 -1.71
CA LEU A 61 -9.86 6.54 -1.40
C LEU A 61 -9.68 5.71 -0.11
N VAL A 62 -8.46 5.26 0.19
CA VAL A 62 -8.15 4.58 1.46
C VAL A 62 -8.32 5.53 2.66
N ALA A 63 -7.91 6.79 2.52
CA ALA A 63 -8.12 7.82 3.52
C ALA A 63 -9.60 8.17 3.67
N LEU A 64 -10.34 8.34 2.56
CA LEU A 64 -11.78 8.56 2.57
C LEU A 64 -12.52 7.40 3.28
N THR A 65 -12.13 6.16 3.00
CA THR A 65 -12.73 4.97 3.62
C THR A 65 -12.52 4.98 5.14
N LEU A 66 -11.31 5.32 5.60
CA LEU A 66 -11.05 5.44 7.04
C LEU A 66 -11.93 6.50 7.69
N GLN A 67 -12.07 7.67 7.05
CA GLN A 67 -12.85 8.79 7.57
C GLN A 67 -14.35 8.50 7.63
N THR A 68 -14.89 7.75 6.66
CA THR A 68 -16.35 7.61 6.47
C THR A 68 -16.90 6.24 6.85
N ARG A 69 -16.04 5.21 6.94
CA ARG A 69 -16.42 3.81 7.19
C ARG A 69 -15.61 3.12 8.29
N GLY A 70 -14.50 3.72 8.72
CA GLY A 70 -13.67 3.23 9.83
C GLY A 70 -12.63 2.17 9.41
N ALA A 71 -11.81 1.76 10.38
CA ALA A 71 -10.60 0.97 10.14
C ALA A 71 -10.86 -0.44 9.58
N ASN A 72 -11.94 -1.12 10.01
CA ASN A 72 -12.25 -2.47 9.54
C ASN A 72 -12.59 -2.48 8.04
N VAL A 73 -13.42 -1.52 7.60
CA VAL A 73 -13.79 -1.39 6.18
C VAL A 73 -12.59 -0.91 5.36
N GLN A 74 -11.78 0.00 5.92
CA GLN A 74 -10.52 0.42 5.28
C GLN A 74 -9.59 -0.79 5.05
N SER A 75 -9.44 -1.68 6.04
CA SER A 75 -8.58 -2.86 5.90
C SER A 75 -9.08 -3.78 4.79
N ALA A 76 -10.37 -4.08 4.74
CA ALA A 76 -10.94 -4.92 3.69
C ALA A 76 -10.80 -4.29 2.30
N PHE A 77 -11.01 -2.97 2.21
CA PHE A 77 -10.80 -2.23 0.96
C PHE A 77 -9.33 -2.28 0.52
N LEU A 78 -8.40 -2.16 1.46
CA LEU A 78 -6.98 -2.27 1.19
C LEU A 78 -6.60 -3.65 0.67
N ASP A 79 -7.13 -4.73 1.26
CA ASP A 79 -6.90 -6.10 0.78
C ASP A 79 -7.41 -6.27 -0.66
N ALA A 80 -8.54 -5.68 -1.00
CA ALA A 80 -9.05 -5.71 -2.37
C ALA A 80 -8.16 -4.94 -3.36
N LEU A 81 -7.63 -3.79 -2.96
CA LEU A 81 -6.66 -3.04 -3.76
C LEU A 81 -5.37 -3.85 -3.97
N PHE A 82 -4.85 -4.48 -2.91
CA PHE A 82 -3.66 -5.32 -2.97
C PHE A 82 -3.87 -6.53 -3.87
N ARG A 83 -4.95 -7.29 -3.69
CA ARG A 83 -5.28 -8.43 -4.55
C ARG A 83 -5.43 -8.00 -6.02
N GLY A 84 -6.15 -6.90 -6.25
CA GLY A 84 -6.29 -6.30 -7.57
C GLY A 84 -4.94 -6.04 -8.23
N HIS A 85 -4.07 -5.30 -7.54
CA HIS A 85 -2.80 -4.86 -8.10
C HIS A 85 -1.75 -5.97 -8.17
N PHE A 86 -1.52 -6.66 -7.05
CA PHE A 86 -0.42 -7.58 -6.86
C PHE A 86 -0.70 -8.99 -7.34
N GLU A 87 -1.95 -9.39 -7.54
CA GLU A 87 -2.29 -10.75 -7.99
C GLU A 87 -2.99 -10.70 -9.36
N ASN A 88 -3.99 -9.83 -9.51
CA ASN A 88 -4.87 -9.82 -10.69
C ASN A 88 -4.42 -8.86 -11.81
N GLY A 89 -3.35 -8.08 -11.59
CA GLY A 89 -2.81 -7.16 -12.60
C GLY A 89 -3.68 -5.93 -12.89
N ALA A 90 -4.57 -5.57 -11.97
CA ALA A 90 -5.38 -4.37 -12.07
C ALA A 90 -4.55 -3.09 -11.91
N ASP A 91 -4.96 -2.06 -12.63
CA ASP A 91 -4.36 -0.74 -12.60
C ASP A 91 -4.96 0.10 -11.47
N ILE A 92 -4.17 0.35 -10.43
CA ILE A 92 -4.58 1.17 -9.28
C ILE A 92 -4.58 2.67 -9.58
N ALA A 93 -4.19 3.09 -10.79
CA ALA A 93 -4.34 4.46 -11.28
C ALA A 93 -5.61 4.63 -12.14
N ASP A 94 -6.30 3.54 -12.52
CA ASP A 94 -7.54 3.60 -13.29
C ASP A 94 -8.70 4.05 -12.41
N GLU A 95 -9.23 5.26 -12.69
CA GLU A 95 -10.37 5.83 -11.95
C GLU A 95 -11.60 4.92 -12.01
N ALA A 96 -11.94 4.35 -13.16
CA ALA A 96 -13.15 3.54 -13.31
C ALA A 96 -13.03 2.26 -12.47
N TRP A 97 -11.84 1.63 -12.44
CA TRP A 97 -11.56 0.48 -11.59
C TRP A 97 -11.59 0.85 -10.11
N LEU A 98 -10.93 1.94 -9.70
CA LEU A 98 -10.93 2.42 -8.31
C LEU A 98 -12.34 2.73 -7.80
N MET A 99 -13.15 3.42 -8.61
CA MET A 99 -14.55 3.73 -8.30
C MET A 99 -15.37 2.44 -8.16
N HIS A 100 -15.14 1.44 -9.02
CA HIS A 100 -15.79 0.14 -8.91
C HIS A 100 -15.46 -0.55 -7.59
N VAL A 101 -14.18 -0.70 -7.26
CA VAL A 101 -13.74 -1.36 -6.02
C VAL A 101 -14.21 -0.57 -4.78
N GLY A 102 -14.16 0.77 -4.81
CA GLY A 102 -14.66 1.61 -3.74
C GLY A 102 -16.16 1.43 -3.47
N ARG A 103 -16.98 1.25 -4.51
CA ARG A 103 -18.40 0.91 -4.37
C ARG A 103 -18.60 -0.49 -3.81
N THR A 104 -17.92 -1.50 -4.34
CA THR A 104 -18.21 -2.90 -4.01
C THR A 104 -17.69 -3.27 -2.62
N GLU A 105 -16.47 -2.86 -2.29
CA GLU A 105 -15.76 -3.29 -1.09
C GLU A 105 -15.93 -2.34 0.09
N ALA A 106 -15.96 -1.02 -0.18
CA ALA A 106 -16.02 0.01 0.86
C ALA A 106 -17.39 0.69 1.00
N LYS A 107 -18.33 0.41 0.08
CA LYS A 107 -19.67 1.06 0.03
C LYS A 107 -19.56 2.58 0.04
N LEU A 108 -18.61 3.12 -0.72
CA LEU A 108 -18.43 4.57 -0.87
C LEU A 108 -19.41 5.13 -1.92
N GLU A 109 -19.87 6.35 -1.68
CA GLU A 109 -20.72 7.08 -2.62
C GLU A 109 -19.90 7.66 -3.76
N ASP A 110 -20.46 7.66 -4.98
CA ASP A 110 -19.77 8.13 -6.18
C ASP A 110 -19.37 9.61 -6.09
N SER A 111 -20.22 10.45 -5.48
CA SER A 111 -19.91 11.87 -5.27
C SER A 111 -18.69 12.07 -4.38
N ASP A 112 -18.59 11.29 -3.30
CA ASP A 112 -17.53 11.43 -2.30
C ASP A 112 -16.20 10.93 -2.84
N MET A 113 -16.22 9.82 -3.59
CA MET A 113 -15.02 9.32 -4.26
C MET A 113 -14.52 10.30 -5.31
N ARG A 114 -15.40 10.85 -6.16
CA ARG A 114 -15.00 11.87 -7.14
C ARG A 114 -14.43 13.11 -6.47
N ALA A 115 -15.06 13.58 -5.39
CA ALA A 115 -14.56 14.69 -4.60
C ALA A 115 -13.20 14.38 -3.97
N ALA A 116 -12.98 13.15 -3.49
CA ALA A 116 -11.68 12.74 -2.95
C ALA A 116 -10.59 12.65 -4.02
N LEU A 117 -10.92 12.14 -5.21
CA LEU A 117 -9.98 12.02 -6.32
C LEU A 117 -9.58 13.37 -6.91
N LEU A 118 -10.48 14.35 -6.97
CA LEU A 118 -10.22 15.69 -7.52
C LEU A 118 -9.81 16.73 -6.46
N GLY A 119 -10.20 16.51 -5.20
CA GLY A 119 -10.15 17.51 -4.14
C GLY A 119 -8.74 17.73 -3.58
N PRO A 120 -8.30 18.99 -3.40
CA PRO A 120 -6.98 19.29 -2.85
C PRO A 120 -6.87 18.94 -1.36
N GLY A 121 -7.98 18.82 -0.64
CA GLY A 121 -7.99 18.59 0.82
C GLY A 121 -7.32 17.29 1.23
N LEU A 122 -7.79 16.15 0.70
CA LEU A 122 -7.17 14.85 0.98
C LEU A 122 -5.78 14.73 0.35
N GLY A 123 -5.56 15.34 -0.82
CA GLY A 123 -4.24 15.39 -1.45
C GLY A 123 -3.17 16.01 -0.54
N LYS A 124 -3.45 17.21 -0.01
CA LYS A 124 -2.51 17.91 0.88
C LYS A 124 -2.26 17.16 2.19
N SER A 125 -3.31 16.59 2.80
CA SER A 125 -3.15 15.80 4.03
C SER A 125 -2.23 14.60 3.82
N LEU A 126 -2.38 13.89 2.69
CA LEU A 126 -1.54 12.73 2.36
C LEU A 126 -0.09 13.14 2.07
N GLU A 127 0.12 14.25 1.35
CA GLU A 127 1.46 14.79 1.11
C GLU A 127 2.16 15.19 2.42
N ASP A 128 1.42 15.79 3.35
CA ASP A 128 1.94 16.16 4.67
C ASP A 128 2.23 14.92 5.53
N GLU A 129 1.43 13.86 5.44
CA GLU A 129 1.71 12.56 6.09
C GLU A 129 2.99 11.92 5.54
N VAL A 130 3.16 11.86 4.20
CA VAL A 130 4.38 11.33 3.57
C VAL A 130 5.60 12.14 3.98
N ARG A 131 5.49 13.48 3.95
CA ARG A 131 6.56 14.39 4.38
C ARG A 131 6.93 14.20 5.85
N THR A 132 5.94 14.05 6.72
CA THR A 132 6.14 13.82 8.15
C THR A 132 6.83 12.47 8.39
N ALA A 133 6.43 11.42 7.67
CA ALA A 133 7.08 10.12 7.72
C ALA A 133 8.54 10.20 7.27
N ALA A 134 8.81 10.90 6.16
CA ALA A 134 10.16 11.11 5.63
C ALA A 134 11.05 11.90 6.62
N ILE A 135 10.56 13.00 7.19
CA ILE A 135 11.26 13.77 8.24
C ILE A 135 11.55 12.89 9.46
N ALA A 136 10.64 11.99 9.79
CA ALA A 136 10.83 11.02 10.86
C ALA A 136 11.80 9.88 10.46
N GLY A 137 12.40 9.87 9.27
CA GLY A 137 13.35 8.85 8.80
C GLY A 137 12.70 7.57 8.26
N VAL A 138 11.47 7.63 7.75
CA VAL A 138 10.85 6.51 7.02
C VAL A 138 11.31 6.58 5.56
N GLU A 139 12.16 5.64 5.17
CA GLU A 139 12.72 5.58 3.80
C GLU A 139 12.07 4.47 2.95
N ALA A 140 11.39 3.51 3.58
CA ALA A 140 10.72 2.40 2.92
C ALA A 140 9.52 1.90 3.73
N VAL A 141 8.57 1.27 3.04
CA VAL A 141 7.39 0.62 3.62
C VAL A 141 7.50 -0.92 3.49
N PRO A 142 6.80 -1.70 4.33
CA PRO A 142 6.02 -1.28 5.49
C PRO A 142 6.93 -0.74 6.62
N CYS A 143 6.41 0.21 7.39
CA CYS A 143 7.08 0.75 8.57
C CYS A 143 6.04 0.96 9.66
N VAL A 144 6.26 0.34 10.82
CA VAL A 144 5.35 0.40 11.97
C VAL A 144 6.03 1.19 13.08
N THR A 145 5.31 2.19 13.63
CA THR A 145 5.76 2.95 14.80
C THR A 145 4.80 2.70 15.97
N VAL A 146 5.34 2.20 17.07
CA VAL A 146 4.59 1.91 18.30
C VAL A 146 4.89 2.99 19.34
N GLN A 147 3.83 3.57 19.92
CA GLN A 147 3.92 4.66 20.93
C GLN A 147 4.78 5.85 20.49
N LYS A 148 4.84 6.14 19.18
CA LYS A 148 5.69 7.20 18.59
C LYS A 148 7.19 7.08 18.91
N LYS A 149 7.63 5.95 19.47
CA LYS A 149 9.00 5.74 20.00
C LYS A 149 9.70 4.57 19.33
N PHE A 150 9.04 3.43 19.23
CA PHE A 150 9.65 2.20 18.72
C PHE A 150 9.29 2.02 17.26
N ARG A 151 10.31 1.86 16.41
CA ARG A 151 10.13 1.69 14.98
C ARG A 151 10.57 0.31 14.53
N VAL A 152 9.74 -0.31 13.70
CA VAL A 152 10.01 -1.57 13.02
C VAL A 152 9.87 -1.33 11.53
N GLY A 153 10.98 -1.42 10.80
CA GLY A 153 11.04 -1.20 9.35
C GLY A 153 11.07 -2.50 8.56
N GLY A 154 10.43 -2.49 7.39
CA GLY A 154 10.35 -3.63 6.49
C GLY A 154 9.36 -4.69 6.92
N TYR A 155 9.20 -5.71 6.08
CA TYR A 155 8.46 -6.92 6.41
C TYR A 155 9.23 -7.70 7.48
N GLN A 156 8.61 -7.91 8.65
CA GLN A 156 9.16 -8.63 9.78
C GLN A 156 8.20 -9.74 10.22
N GLU A 157 8.75 -10.82 10.77
CA GLU A 157 7.97 -11.93 11.34
C GLU A 157 7.31 -11.51 12.67
N SER A 158 6.29 -12.27 13.11
CA SER A 158 5.50 -11.90 14.29
C SER A 158 6.31 -11.87 15.59
N ASP A 159 7.35 -12.70 15.69
CA ASP A 159 8.25 -12.81 16.84
C ASP A 159 8.97 -11.49 17.16
N ILE A 160 9.32 -10.70 16.15
CA ILE A 160 9.90 -9.36 16.29
C ILE A 160 8.90 -8.42 16.98
N PHE A 161 7.64 -8.47 16.57
CA PHE A 161 6.57 -7.66 17.18
C PHE A 161 6.23 -8.13 18.59
N GLU A 162 6.13 -9.44 18.81
CA GLU A 162 5.92 -10.04 20.14
C GLU A 162 7.01 -9.60 21.12
N SER A 163 8.28 -9.74 20.72
CA SER A 163 9.45 -9.31 21.51
C SER A 163 9.42 -7.81 21.81
N LEU A 164 9.04 -6.99 20.83
CA LEU A 164 8.89 -5.55 21.01
C LEU A 164 7.80 -5.22 22.03
N PHE A 165 6.62 -5.83 21.91
CA PHE A 165 5.51 -5.58 22.83
C PHE A 165 5.85 -6.03 24.24
N ASP A 166 6.56 -7.14 24.39
CA ASP A 166 7.03 -7.60 25.69
C ASP A 166 8.05 -6.65 26.32
N LYS A 167 8.95 -6.07 25.53
CA LYS A 167 9.86 -5.02 25.98
C LYS A 167 9.09 -3.79 26.45
N ILE A 168 8.13 -3.31 25.66
CA ILE A 168 7.30 -2.15 25.99
C ILE A 168 6.53 -2.38 27.29
N ARG A 169 5.94 -3.57 27.46
CA ARG A 169 5.22 -3.95 28.67
C ARG A 169 6.11 -3.94 29.92
N ARG A 170 7.40 -4.29 29.79
CA ARG A 170 8.37 -4.25 30.90
C ARG A 170 8.84 -2.83 31.22
N GLU A 171 8.99 -1.95 30.23
CA GLU A 171 9.36 -0.54 30.43
C GLU A 171 8.24 0.28 31.08
N ASN A 172 6.97 -0.08 30.83
CA ASN A 172 5.80 0.63 31.34
C ASN A 172 5.23 0.05 32.66
N ARG A 173 5.98 -0.80 33.34
CA ARG A 173 5.62 -1.40 34.64
C ARG A 173 6.42 -0.76 35.75
#